data_AF-A0A6C0KPU9-F1
#
_entry.id   AF-A0A6C0KPU9-F1
#
_cell.length_a   1.000
_cell.length_b   1.000
_cell.length_c   1.000
_cell.angle_alpha   90.00
_cell.angle_beta   90.00
_cell.angle_gamma   90.00
#
_symmetry.space_group_name_H-M   'P 1'
#
loop_
_entity.id
_entity.type
_entity.pdbx_description
1 polymer ?
#
loop_
_entity_poly.entity_id
_entity_poly.type
_entity_poly.pdbx_seq_one_letter_code
_entity_poly.pdbx_strand_id
1 'polypeptide(L)'
;MPLKLSKLEKLLYDNRLIITTFYVKGEKCIFVKVFSIDTGYSFIISIDQEYDLKVTTDILEGKNFSSGIVVLDEIMYKEGESTIEKYSSYPADKELKENYDIEFKKDFGEGHEFEANLENGYKKKIFLRDIEKDTDQKLKDCTRQLKRLSLSFADLQYSICLIEDKLFVLSVEDRVKSYFIKSQSTDGNRLLFVLVSLEFFYETGQSVIKDVEDIKEALFNILDKNSDNNLQKLMHMLQKFDSVGNTIEQISQLKLSLNHYIASYQKLLKEIVSTEKETVKALEDLEESHTEGKTSDVNYVHRKRVLDEKKDHSIRVKQQILKNMTSAINKCDNIYLKNDKCDFENAILVDAVIKNLKDNEKEIQKNSV
;
A
#
# COMPACT_ATOMS: atom_id res chain seq x y z
N MET A 1 -19.33 -27.95 31.10
CA MET A 1 -19.57 -29.42 31.16
C MET A 1 -18.83 -30.04 29.98
N PRO A 2 -18.09 -31.15 30.12
CA PRO A 2 -17.34 -31.72 28.99
C PRO A 2 -18.32 -32.24 27.93
N LEU A 3 -18.36 -31.58 26.77
CA LEU A 3 -19.14 -32.05 25.64
C LEU A 3 -18.40 -33.25 25.03
N LYS A 4 -19.06 -34.40 24.97
CA LYS A 4 -18.49 -35.58 24.29
C LYS A 4 -18.68 -35.42 22.78
N LEU A 5 -17.65 -35.76 22.01
CA LEU A 5 -17.69 -35.73 20.54
C LEU A 5 -18.91 -36.47 19.96
N SER A 6 -19.25 -37.63 20.52
CA SER A 6 -20.43 -38.40 20.10
C SER A 6 -21.77 -37.70 20.29
N LYS A 7 -21.89 -36.79 21.26
CA LYS A 7 -23.10 -35.98 21.46
C LYS A 7 -23.20 -34.88 20.41
N LEU A 8 -22.07 -34.25 20.08
CA LEU A 8 -22.01 -33.23 19.02
C LEU A 8 -22.32 -33.86 17.65
N GLU A 9 -21.72 -35.01 17.35
CA GLU A 9 -22.00 -35.77 16.12
C GLU A 9 -23.48 -36.10 15.99
N LYS A 10 -24.09 -36.64 17.06
CA LYS A 10 -25.50 -36.97 17.06
C LYS A 10 -26.38 -35.74 16.84
N LEU A 11 -26.09 -34.64 17.54
CA LEU A 11 -26.82 -33.37 17.37
C LEU A 11 -26.77 -32.88 15.93
N LEU A 12 -25.59 -32.85 15.33
CA LEU A 12 -25.40 -32.37 13.97
C LEU A 12 -26.08 -33.33 12.96
N TYR A 13 -25.95 -34.63 13.16
CA TYR A 13 -26.61 -35.65 12.34
C TYR A 13 -28.14 -35.55 12.40
N ASP A 14 -28.71 -35.37 13.60
CA ASP A 14 -30.15 -35.20 13.81
C ASP A 14 -30.67 -33.92 13.10
N ASN A 15 -29.80 -32.93 12.88
CA ASN A 15 -30.08 -31.72 12.10
C ASN A 15 -29.63 -31.80 10.63
N ARG A 16 -29.34 -33.00 10.11
CA ARG A 16 -28.89 -33.26 8.72
C ARG A 16 -27.62 -32.51 8.32
N LEU A 17 -26.73 -32.32 9.28
CA LEU A 17 -25.40 -31.74 9.10
C LEU A 17 -24.32 -32.82 9.20
N ILE A 18 -23.35 -32.76 8.29
CA ILE A 18 -22.19 -33.65 8.27
C ILE A 18 -20.95 -32.87 8.66
N ILE A 19 -20.18 -33.36 9.63
CA ILE A 19 -18.88 -32.79 9.97
C ILE A 19 -17.88 -33.15 8.88
N THR A 20 -17.26 -32.15 8.26
CA THR A 20 -16.23 -32.38 7.23
C THR A 20 -14.83 -32.18 7.76
N THR A 21 -14.64 -31.27 8.73
CA THR A 21 -13.30 -30.89 9.18
C THR A 21 -13.32 -30.40 10.62
N PHE A 22 -12.36 -30.85 11.42
CA PHE A 22 -12.11 -30.34 12.76
C PHE A 22 -10.90 -29.43 12.74
N TYR A 23 -11.04 -28.22 13.28
CA TYR A 23 -9.94 -27.29 13.50
C TYR A 23 -9.54 -27.30 14.97
N VAL A 24 -8.28 -27.67 15.23
CA VAL A 24 -7.76 -27.91 16.57
C VAL A 24 -6.56 -27.03 16.89
N LYS A 25 -6.45 -26.59 18.15
CA LYS A 25 -5.25 -25.91 18.68
C LYS A 25 -4.73 -26.75 19.84
N GLY A 26 -3.60 -27.42 19.65
CA GLY A 26 -3.19 -28.52 20.53
C GLY A 26 -4.19 -29.68 20.40
N GLU A 27 -4.73 -30.16 21.53
CA GLU A 27 -5.74 -31.25 21.55
C GLU A 27 -7.19 -30.75 21.55
N LYS A 28 -7.40 -29.43 21.66
CA LYS A 28 -8.74 -28.85 21.80
C LYS A 28 -9.30 -28.44 20.45
N CYS A 29 -10.53 -28.86 20.17
CA CYS A 29 -11.28 -28.38 19.02
C CYS A 29 -11.80 -26.98 19.27
N ILE A 30 -11.47 -26.05 18.36
CA ILE A 30 -11.94 -24.66 18.41
C ILE A 30 -13.04 -24.43 17.37
N PHE A 31 -12.92 -25.05 16.19
CA PHE A 31 -13.93 -24.92 15.15
C PHE A 31 -14.25 -26.25 14.49
N VAL A 32 -15.48 -26.38 14.01
CA VAL A 32 -15.95 -27.53 13.25
C VAL A 32 -16.57 -27.04 11.95
N LYS A 33 -16.04 -27.46 10.81
CA LYS A 33 -16.68 -27.25 9.51
C LYS A 33 -17.77 -28.30 9.32
N VAL A 34 -18.95 -27.82 9.01
CA VAL A 34 -20.13 -28.66 8.76
C VAL A 34 -20.67 -28.40 7.36
N PHE A 35 -21.30 -29.41 6.79
CA PHE A 35 -21.98 -29.37 5.51
C PHE A 35 -23.46 -29.69 5.71
N SER A 36 -24.34 -28.81 5.23
CA SER A 36 -25.77 -29.03 5.23
C SER A 36 -26.19 -29.89 4.04
N ILE A 37 -26.83 -31.02 4.32
CA ILE A 37 -27.38 -31.89 3.26
C ILE A 37 -28.55 -31.20 2.56
N ASP A 38 -29.30 -30.36 3.27
CA ASP A 38 -30.51 -29.74 2.76
C ASP A 38 -30.25 -28.59 1.79
N THR A 39 -29.26 -27.76 2.09
CA THR A 39 -28.96 -26.55 1.30
C THR A 39 -27.69 -26.67 0.47
N GLY A 40 -26.86 -27.68 0.72
CA GLY A 40 -25.56 -27.83 0.08
C GLY A 40 -24.51 -26.81 0.53
N TYR A 41 -24.83 -25.95 1.51
CA TYR A 41 -23.89 -24.99 2.06
C TYR A 41 -23.03 -25.58 3.18
N SER A 42 -21.75 -25.23 3.16
CA SER A 42 -20.87 -25.38 4.31
C SER A 42 -20.77 -24.10 5.13
N PHE A 43 -20.69 -24.26 6.44
CA PHE A 43 -20.42 -23.21 7.42
C PHE A 43 -19.57 -23.76 8.57
N ILE A 44 -19.15 -22.88 9.48
CA ILE A 44 -18.26 -23.24 10.59
C ILE A 44 -18.96 -22.97 11.91
N ILE A 45 -18.89 -23.93 12.82
CA ILE A 45 -19.35 -23.79 14.20
C ILE A 45 -18.14 -23.55 15.10
N SER A 46 -18.15 -22.47 15.88
CA SER A 46 -17.16 -22.22 16.91
C SER A 46 -17.54 -22.93 18.21
N ILE A 47 -16.58 -23.65 18.77
CA ILE A 47 -16.72 -24.37 20.04
C ILE A 47 -16.14 -23.50 21.14
N ASP A 48 -16.96 -23.12 22.11
CA ASP A 48 -16.49 -22.32 23.24
C ASP A 48 -15.52 -23.10 24.10
N GLN A 49 -14.57 -22.38 24.69
CA GLN A 49 -13.47 -22.98 25.46
C GLN A 49 -13.96 -23.77 26.68
N GLU A 50 -15.18 -23.51 27.13
CA GLU A 50 -15.83 -24.15 28.28
C GLU A 50 -16.23 -25.62 28.03
N TYR A 51 -16.38 -26.03 26.77
CA TYR A 51 -16.85 -27.37 26.41
C TYR A 51 -15.73 -28.45 26.39
N ASP A 52 -14.45 -28.05 26.54
CA ASP A 52 -13.24 -28.89 26.57
C ASP A 52 -13.28 -30.10 25.61
N LEU A 53 -13.66 -29.86 24.35
CA LEU A 53 -13.80 -30.90 23.35
C LEU A 53 -12.42 -31.34 22.83
N LYS A 54 -11.98 -32.52 23.26
CA LYS A 54 -10.71 -33.12 22.82
C LYS A 54 -10.89 -33.98 21.57
N VAL A 55 -10.05 -33.73 20.56
CA VAL A 55 -10.02 -34.50 19.31
C VAL A 55 -8.58 -34.97 19.09
N THR A 56 -8.34 -36.27 19.22
CA THR A 56 -7.05 -36.90 18.89
C THR A 56 -7.18 -37.76 17.64
N THR A 57 -6.08 -37.91 16.90
CA THR A 57 -5.96 -38.75 15.70
C THR A 57 -6.45 -40.19 15.96
N ASP A 58 -6.11 -40.73 17.13
CA ASP A 58 -6.45 -42.10 17.54
C ASP A 58 -7.97 -42.33 17.69
N ILE A 59 -8.75 -41.28 17.99
CA ILE A 59 -10.21 -41.34 18.10
C ILE A 59 -10.87 -41.43 16.72
N LEU A 60 -10.23 -40.87 15.69
CA LEU A 60 -10.72 -40.89 14.31
C LEU A 60 -10.25 -42.12 13.52
N GLU A 61 -9.11 -42.72 13.84
CA GLU A 61 -8.66 -43.95 13.17
C GLU A 61 -9.52 -45.18 13.52
N GLY A 62 -10.11 -45.21 14.74
CA GLY A 62 -11.00 -46.30 15.19
C GLY A 62 -12.44 -46.22 14.69
N LYS A 63 -12.82 -45.14 14.00
CA LYS A 63 -14.18 -44.91 13.49
C LYS A 63 -14.02 -44.36 12.09
N ASN A 64 -14.46 -45.08 11.05
CA ASN A 64 -14.35 -44.69 9.62
C ASN A 64 -14.85 -43.25 9.33
N PHE A 65 -14.06 -42.24 9.68
CA PHE A 65 -14.41 -40.84 9.56
C PHE A 65 -13.77 -40.31 8.29
N SER A 66 -14.61 -39.76 7.42
CA SER A 66 -14.17 -38.99 6.25
C SER A 66 -13.72 -37.57 6.63
N SER A 67 -13.71 -37.21 7.91
CA SER A 67 -13.43 -35.86 8.40
C SER A 67 -11.94 -35.63 8.68
N GLY A 68 -11.36 -34.60 8.06
CA GLY A 68 -9.96 -34.22 8.29
C GLY A 68 -9.74 -33.45 9.60
N ILE A 69 -8.58 -33.63 10.23
CA ILE A 69 -8.10 -32.76 11.33
C ILE A 69 -7.14 -31.72 10.76
N VAL A 70 -7.36 -30.46 11.13
CA VAL A 70 -6.55 -29.32 10.74
C VAL A 70 -6.01 -28.62 11.99
N VAL A 71 -4.69 -28.53 12.11
CA VAL A 71 -4.03 -27.87 13.25
C VAL A 71 -3.89 -26.37 12.98
N LEU A 72 -4.32 -25.57 13.95
CA LEU A 72 -4.26 -24.12 13.96
C LEU A 72 -3.14 -23.60 14.86
N ASP A 73 -2.28 -22.77 14.31
CA ASP A 73 -1.33 -21.95 15.07
C ASP A 73 -1.78 -20.48 15.01
N GLU A 74 -1.94 -19.82 16.16
CA GLU A 74 -2.42 -18.43 16.20
C GLU A 74 -1.36 -17.44 15.69
N ILE A 75 -1.76 -16.55 14.80
CA ILE A 75 -0.90 -15.50 14.25
C ILE A 75 -1.26 -14.19 14.96
N MET A 76 -0.29 -13.63 15.68
CA MET A 76 -0.40 -12.27 16.22
C MET A 76 -0.16 -11.27 15.08
N TYR A 77 -1.21 -10.88 14.38
CA TYR A 77 -1.14 -9.84 13.36
C TYR A 77 -1.02 -8.46 14.02
N LYS A 78 0.08 -7.76 13.76
CA LYS A 78 0.16 -6.31 13.99
C LYS A 78 -0.11 -5.63 12.66
N GLU A 79 -1.06 -4.69 12.61
CA GLU A 79 -1.26 -3.86 11.43
C GLU A 79 0.09 -3.27 11.01
N GLY A 80 0.52 -3.68 9.83
CA GLY A 80 1.73 -3.20 9.19
C GLY A 80 1.37 -2.67 7.82
N GLU A 81 2.24 -1.80 7.31
CA GLU A 81 2.01 -1.02 6.10
C GLU A 81 1.49 -1.89 4.93
N SER A 82 0.33 -1.47 4.41
CA SER A 82 -0.46 -2.01 3.32
C SER A 82 0.25 -1.90 1.97
N THR A 83 -0.27 -2.55 0.93
CA THR A 83 0.17 -2.33 -0.45
C THR A 83 -0.02 -0.88 -0.88
N ILE A 84 -1.07 -0.21 -0.39
CA ILE A 84 -1.29 1.22 -0.60
C ILE A 84 -0.18 2.03 0.10
N GLU A 85 0.26 1.60 1.29
CA GLU A 85 1.39 2.21 2.00
C GLU A 85 2.75 1.86 1.39
N LYS A 86 2.92 0.70 0.74
CA LYS A 86 4.09 0.38 -0.09
C LYS A 86 4.22 1.33 -1.30
N TYR A 87 3.10 1.85 -1.79
CA TYR A 87 3.05 2.80 -2.90
C TYR A 87 2.92 4.27 -2.45
N SER A 88 2.51 4.54 -1.21
CA SER A 88 2.50 5.88 -0.62
C SER A 88 3.81 6.23 0.11
N SER A 89 4.54 5.21 0.54
CA SER A 89 5.93 5.34 0.99
C SER A 89 6.79 5.31 -0.27
N TYR A 90 7.70 6.28 -0.40
CA TYR A 90 8.74 6.31 -1.44
C TYR A 90 9.20 4.88 -1.79
N PRO A 91 9.28 4.51 -3.08
CA PRO A 91 9.70 3.16 -3.44
C PRO A 91 11.05 2.88 -2.79
N ALA A 92 11.11 1.77 -2.06
CA ALA A 92 12.31 1.33 -1.39
C ALA A 92 13.46 1.28 -2.41
N ASP A 93 14.65 1.74 -2.00
CA ASP A 93 15.91 1.89 -2.75
C ASP A 93 16.33 0.72 -3.68
N LYS A 94 15.61 -0.41 -3.65
CA LYS A 94 15.82 -1.55 -4.54
C LYS A 94 15.22 -1.36 -5.94
N GLU A 95 14.08 -0.70 -6.11
CA GLU A 95 13.45 -0.54 -7.44
C GLU A 95 14.03 0.65 -8.22
N LEU A 96 14.62 1.63 -7.52
CA LEU A 96 15.33 2.76 -8.14
C LEU A 96 16.68 2.36 -8.78
N LYS A 97 17.28 1.25 -8.34
CA LYS A 97 18.58 0.80 -8.85
C LYS A 97 18.52 0.09 -10.20
N GLU A 98 17.41 -0.54 -10.56
CA GLU A 98 17.31 -1.28 -11.82
C GLU A 98 17.05 -0.38 -13.05
N ASN A 99 16.58 0.87 -12.84
CA ASN A 99 16.32 1.83 -13.91
C ASN A 99 17.37 2.96 -14.02
N TYR A 100 18.32 3.04 -13.09
CA TYR A 100 19.40 4.02 -13.09
C TYR A 100 20.74 3.32 -12.86
N ASP A 101 21.17 2.52 -13.84
CA ASP A 101 22.55 2.03 -13.89
C ASP A 101 23.48 3.20 -14.23
N ILE A 102 24.03 3.81 -13.17
CA ILE A 102 25.35 4.45 -13.22
C ILE A 102 26.27 3.57 -12.38
N GLU A 103 27.19 2.89 -13.07
CA GLU A 103 28.21 2.01 -12.51
C GLU A 103 28.95 2.63 -11.33
N PHE A 104 28.93 1.98 -10.17
CA PHE A 104 30.05 2.04 -9.23
C PHE A 104 30.23 0.69 -8.51
N LYS A 105 31.31 -0.01 -8.89
CA LYS A 105 31.86 -1.16 -8.17
C LYS A 105 32.31 -0.75 -6.75
N LYS A 106 32.10 -1.63 -5.77
CA LYS A 106 33.12 -2.05 -4.80
C LYS A 106 32.67 -3.22 -3.91
N ASP A 107 33.58 -4.16 -3.75
CA ASP A 107 33.57 -5.37 -2.92
C ASP A 107 33.68 -5.10 -1.40
N PHE A 108 33.77 -6.21 -0.65
CA PHE A 108 34.05 -6.47 0.79
C PHE A 108 32.80 -6.83 1.62
N GLY A 109 32.75 -7.88 2.44
CA GLY A 109 33.73 -8.86 2.93
C GLY A 109 33.12 -9.60 4.15
N GLU A 110 33.69 -10.74 4.49
CA GLU A 110 33.15 -11.85 5.30
C GLU A 110 32.99 -11.63 6.83
N GLY A 111 32.03 -12.38 7.41
CA GLY A 111 32.30 -13.41 8.42
C GLY A 111 32.50 -13.00 9.87
N HIS A 112 31.42 -12.95 10.68
CA HIS A 112 31.47 -13.20 12.14
C HIS A 112 30.10 -13.48 12.82
N GLU A 113 28.99 -13.66 12.09
CA GLU A 113 27.64 -13.78 12.70
C GLU A 113 27.07 -15.20 12.82
N PHE A 114 27.81 -16.26 12.46
CA PHE A 114 27.21 -17.59 12.31
C PHE A 114 26.87 -18.29 13.65
N GLU A 115 27.69 -18.14 14.69
CA GLU A 115 27.47 -18.77 16.00
C GLU A 115 26.39 -18.07 16.84
N ALA A 116 26.34 -16.74 16.81
CA ALA A 116 25.27 -15.97 17.45
C ALA A 116 23.88 -16.22 16.80
N ASN A 117 23.87 -16.62 15.52
CA ASN A 117 22.65 -17.00 14.81
C ASN A 117 22.15 -18.42 15.16
N LEU A 118 23.03 -19.32 15.61
CA LEU A 118 22.67 -20.68 16.04
C LEU A 118 22.08 -20.71 17.47
N GLU A 119 22.63 -19.93 18.41
CA GLU A 119 22.06 -19.83 19.77
C GLU A 119 20.70 -19.09 19.80
N ASN A 120 20.50 -18.11 18.91
CA ASN A 120 19.20 -17.47 18.71
C ASN A 120 18.15 -18.39 18.05
N GLY A 121 18.55 -19.54 17.53
CA GLY A 121 17.65 -20.56 16.97
C GLY A 121 16.83 -21.31 18.03
N TYR A 122 17.36 -21.48 19.25
CA TYR A 122 16.72 -22.30 20.29
C TYR A 122 15.81 -21.51 21.24
N LYS A 123 15.77 -20.17 21.16
CA LYS A 123 14.97 -19.29 22.04
C LYS A 123 13.96 -18.39 21.30
N LYS A 124 13.51 -18.76 20.10
CA LYS A 124 12.46 -18.00 19.41
C LYS A 124 11.06 -18.40 19.87
N LYS A 125 10.45 -17.54 20.69
CA LYS A 125 9.00 -17.28 20.60
C LYS A 125 8.69 -16.96 19.13
N ILE A 126 7.66 -17.58 18.56
CA ILE A 126 7.29 -17.43 17.14
C ILE A 126 6.89 -15.96 16.90
N PHE A 127 7.87 -15.14 16.55
CA PHE A 127 7.67 -13.78 16.05
C PHE A 127 7.82 -13.84 14.54
N LEU A 128 6.71 -13.58 13.82
CA LEU A 128 6.58 -12.91 12.51
C LEU A 128 7.87 -12.75 11.65
N ARG A 129 8.67 -13.79 11.43
CA ARG A 129 9.85 -13.73 10.54
C ARG A 129 9.93 -14.88 9.54
N ASP A 130 9.07 -15.89 9.68
CA ASP A 130 9.13 -17.10 8.84
C ASP A 130 7.83 -17.36 8.05
N ILE A 131 7.06 -16.30 7.75
CA ILE A 131 5.99 -16.36 6.76
C ILE A 131 6.60 -15.87 5.44
N GLU A 132 6.54 -16.70 4.39
CA GLU A 132 6.93 -16.30 3.04
C GLU A 132 6.24 -14.97 2.67
N LYS A 133 6.96 -14.04 2.01
CA LYS A 133 6.44 -12.69 1.69
C LYS A 133 5.06 -12.70 1.00
N ASP A 134 4.79 -13.73 0.22
CA ASP A 134 3.50 -13.95 -0.45
C ASP A 134 2.36 -14.22 0.54
N THR A 135 2.61 -15.05 1.56
CA THR A 135 1.62 -15.40 2.58
C THR A 135 1.30 -14.21 3.51
N ASP A 136 2.28 -13.33 3.79
CA ASP A 136 2.04 -12.07 4.52
C ASP A 136 1.12 -11.12 3.74
N GLN A 137 1.35 -11.01 2.43
CA GLN A 137 0.51 -10.18 1.56
C GLN A 137 -0.93 -10.72 1.49
N LYS A 138 -1.11 -12.03 1.30
CA LYS A 138 -2.42 -12.69 1.33
C LYS A 138 -3.14 -12.49 2.66
N LEU A 139 -2.44 -12.61 3.78
CA LEU A 139 -2.99 -12.37 5.12
C LEU A 139 -3.51 -10.93 5.28
N LYS A 140 -2.75 -9.94 4.79
CA LYS A 140 -3.17 -8.52 4.79
C LYS A 140 -4.42 -8.31 3.94
N ASP A 141 -4.45 -8.90 2.76
CA ASP A 141 -5.58 -8.76 1.83
C ASP A 141 -6.85 -9.41 2.37
N CYS A 142 -6.76 -10.63 2.92
CA CYS A 142 -7.84 -11.30 3.62
C CYS A 142 -8.36 -10.49 4.82
N THR A 143 -7.46 -9.99 5.67
CA THR A 143 -7.81 -9.16 6.83
C THR A 143 -8.58 -7.91 6.42
N ARG A 144 -8.11 -7.21 5.38
CA ARG A 144 -8.75 -5.98 4.87
C ARG A 144 -10.08 -6.26 4.17
N GLN A 145 -10.18 -7.36 3.42
CA GLN A 145 -11.44 -7.79 2.82
C GLN A 145 -12.46 -8.11 3.90
N LEU A 146 -12.06 -8.85 4.93
CA LEU A 146 -12.94 -9.23 6.03
C LEU A 146 -13.42 -8.03 6.85
N LYS A 147 -12.54 -7.07 7.16
CA LYS A 147 -12.92 -5.80 7.82
C LYS A 147 -13.94 -4.98 7.03
N ARG A 148 -13.82 -4.96 5.69
CA ARG A 148 -14.78 -4.24 4.83
C ARG A 148 -16.13 -4.96 4.82
N LEU A 149 -16.10 -6.29 4.76
CA LEU A 149 -17.29 -7.11 4.81
C LEU A 149 -18.00 -6.99 6.17
N SER A 150 -17.27 -7.01 7.29
CA SER A 150 -17.82 -6.94 8.66
C SER A 150 -18.70 -5.72 8.94
N LEU A 151 -18.46 -4.61 8.24
CA LEU A 151 -19.31 -3.42 8.33
C LEU A 151 -20.75 -3.66 7.86
N SER A 152 -20.99 -4.68 7.03
CA SER A 152 -22.30 -4.95 6.44
C SER A 152 -23.20 -5.81 7.32
N PHE A 153 -22.68 -6.35 8.43
CA PHE A 153 -23.39 -7.30 9.30
C PHE A 153 -23.01 -7.16 10.78
N ALA A 154 -22.55 -5.98 11.19
CA ALA A 154 -22.18 -5.71 12.58
C ALA A 154 -23.32 -5.97 13.59
N ASP A 155 -24.57 -5.88 13.13
CA ASP A 155 -25.76 -6.08 13.96
C ASP A 155 -26.24 -7.55 14.03
N LEU A 156 -25.59 -8.47 13.31
CA LEU A 156 -25.94 -9.90 13.31
C LEU A 156 -25.13 -10.66 14.36
N GLN A 157 -25.73 -11.69 14.96
CA GLN A 157 -25.02 -12.62 15.87
C GLN A 157 -24.10 -13.61 15.14
N TYR A 158 -23.92 -13.41 13.83
CA TYR A 158 -23.13 -14.24 12.94
C TYR A 158 -21.78 -13.58 12.63
N SER A 159 -20.74 -14.41 12.62
CA SER A 159 -19.39 -13.98 12.23
C SER A 159 -19.05 -14.50 10.84
N ILE A 160 -17.98 -13.95 10.24
CA ILE A 160 -17.48 -14.42 8.94
C ILE A 160 -16.02 -14.83 9.06
N CYS A 161 -15.66 -15.87 8.32
CA CYS A 161 -14.28 -16.26 8.13
C CYS A 161 -13.93 -16.54 6.66
N LEU A 162 -12.68 -16.23 6.32
CA LEU A 162 -12.03 -16.55 5.05
C LEU A 162 -10.98 -17.62 5.30
N ILE A 163 -10.95 -18.63 4.42
CA ILE A 163 -9.90 -19.66 4.39
C ILE A 163 -9.24 -19.63 3.03
N GLU A 164 -7.91 -19.50 3.00
CA GLU A 164 -7.09 -19.54 1.79
C GLU A 164 -5.79 -20.28 2.11
N ASP A 165 -5.65 -21.47 1.54
CA ASP A 165 -4.55 -22.42 1.76
C ASP A 165 -4.19 -22.58 3.25
N LYS A 166 -3.08 -21.95 3.66
CA LYS A 166 -2.54 -22.01 5.02
C LYS A 166 -3.08 -20.93 5.95
N LEU A 167 -4.09 -20.15 5.53
CA LEU A 167 -4.61 -19.02 6.29
C LEU A 167 -6.07 -19.23 6.66
N PHE A 168 -6.38 -19.00 7.94
CA PHE A 168 -7.73 -18.89 8.47
C PHE A 168 -7.88 -17.52 9.10
N VAL A 169 -8.75 -16.67 8.57
CA VAL A 169 -8.94 -15.30 9.04
C VAL A 169 -10.41 -15.10 9.39
N LEU A 170 -10.71 -14.66 10.61
CA LEU A 170 -12.07 -14.52 11.11
C LEU A 170 -12.28 -13.17 11.80
N SER A 171 -13.52 -12.67 11.74
CA SER A 171 -13.95 -11.42 12.37
C SER A 171 -14.87 -11.76 13.54
N VAL A 172 -14.44 -11.41 14.74
CA VAL A 172 -15.20 -11.58 15.99
C VAL A 172 -15.15 -10.26 16.74
N GLU A 173 -16.32 -9.70 17.03
CA GLU A 173 -16.47 -8.50 17.89
C GLU A 173 -15.53 -7.35 17.47
N ASP A 174 -15.58 -6.95 16.20
CA ASP A 174 -14.73 -5.90 15.58
C ASP A 174 -13.22 -6.17 15.57
N ARG A 175 -12.78 -7.36 15.96
CA ARG A 175 -11.37 -7.80 15.89
C ARG A 175 -11.19 -8.90 14.87
N VAL A 176 -10.08 -8.83 14.15
CA VAL A 176 -9.68 -9.90 13.23
C VAL A 176 -8.72 -10.83 13.95
N LYS A 177 -9.07 -12.12 14.02
CA LYS A 177 -8.17 -13.19 14.48
C LYS A 177 -7.70 -13.98 13.28
N SER A 178 -6.43 -14.36 13.29
CA SER A 178 -5.81 -15.09 12.19
C SER A 178 -5.09 -16.32 12.71
N TYR A 179 -5.20 -17.43 11.98
CA TYR A 179 -4.52 -18.68 12.28
C TYR A 179 -3.80 -19.19 11.04
N PHE A 180 -2.63 -19.78 11.26
CA PHE A 180 -1.93 -20.57 10.28
C PHE A 180 -2.43 -22.01 10.31
N ILE A 181 -2.72 -22.56 9.14
CA ILE A 181 -3.15 -23.93 8.92
C ILE A 181 -1.98 -24.74 8.36
N LYS A 182 -1.61 -25.84 9.04
CA LYS A 182 -0.47 -26.67 8.63
C LYS A 182 -0.74 -27.60 7.43
N SER A 183 -1.96 -28.11 7.29
CA SER A 183 -2.25 -29.31 6.47
C SER A 183 -3.47 -29.19 5.56
N GLN A 184 -3.89 -27.97 5.21
CA GLN A 184 -5.02 -27.74 4.30
C GLN A 184 -4.52 -27.07 3.01
N SER A 185 -4.90 -27.64 1.87
CA SER A 185 -4.83 -26.97 0.55
C SER A 185 -6.22 -26.50 0.20
N THR A 186 -6.33 -25.30 -0.36
CA THR A 186 -7.55 -24.85 -1.04
C THR A 186 -7.38 -24.85 -2.56
N ASP A 187 -6.26 -25.39 -3.04
CA ASP A 187 -5.83 -25.37 -4.44
C ASP A 187 -5.79 -23.93 -4.99
N GLY A 188 -5.42 -22.99 -4.13
CA GLY A 188 -5.36 -21.55 -4.43
C GLY A 188 -6.71 -20.82 -4.38
N ASN A 189 -7.81 -21.47 -3.98
CA ASN A 189 -9.12 -20.84 -3.88
C ASN A 189 -9.35 -20.17 -2.53
N ARG A 190 -9.87 -18.94 -2.54
CA ARG A 190 -10.35 -18.28 -1.31
C ARG A 190 -11.78 -18.69 -1.00
N LEU A 191 -11.99 -19.28 0.18
CA LEU A 191 -13.29 -19.78 0.62
C LEU A 191 -13.91 -18.87 1.69
N LEU A 192 -15.19 -18.53 1.51
CA LEU A 192 -15.98 -17.71 2.43
C LEU A 192 -16.97 -18.58 3.22
N PHE A 193 -16.90 -18.50 4.56
CA PHE A 193 -17.81 -19.21 5.46
C PHE A 193 -18.45 -18.27 6.47
N VAL A 194 -19.69 -18.61 6.83
CA VAL A 194 -20.38 -18.05 7.99
C VAL A 194 -19.93 -18.84 9.22
N LEU A 195 -19.63 -18.12 10.30
CA LEU A 195 -19.24 -18.66 11.59
C LEU A 195 -20.40 -18.47 12.57
N VAL A 196 -20.77 -19.55 13.25
CA VAL A 196 -21.87 -19.61 14.22
C VAL A 196 -21.34 -20.15 15.54
N SER A 197 -21.72 -19.59 16.69
CA SER A 197 -21.35 -20.21 17.97
C SER A 197 -22.16 -21.48 18.22
N LEU A 198 -21.55 -22.46 18.90
CA LEU A 198 -22.23 -23.69 19.26
C LEU A 198 -23.45 -23.42 20.16
N GLU A 199 -23.33 -22.47 21.07
CA GLU A 199 -24.43 -22.05 21.95
C GLU A 199 -25.62 -21.52 21.15
N PHE A 200 -25.35 -20.60 20.23
CA PHE A 200 -26.40 -20.05 19.37
C PHE A 200 -27.03 -21.14 18.50
N PHE A 201 -26.23 -22.08 17.98
CA PHE A 201 -26.74 -23.23 17.24
C PHE A 201 -27.66 -24.13 18.10
N TYR A 202 -27.35 -24.32 19.39
CA TYR A 202 -28.24 -25.06 20.30
C TYR A 202 -29.57 -24.35 20.53
N GLU A 203 -29.57 -23.02 20.59
CA GLU A 203 -30.76 -22.22 20.86
C GLU A 203 -31.70 -22.15 19.64
N THR A 204 -31.14 -22.02 18.45
CA THR A 204 -31.89 -21.71 17.21
C THR A 204 -32.04 -22.92 16.28
N GLY A 205 -31.18 -23.94 16.40
CA GLY A 205 -31.30 -25.23 15.72
C GLY A 205 -31.36 -25.09 14.19
N GLN A 206 -32.44 -25.61 13.58
CA GLN A 206 -32.57 -25.69 12.12
C GLN A 206 -32.67 -24.32 11.42
N SER A 207 -33.05 -23.24 12.11
CA SER A 207 -33.12 -21.92 11.47
C SER A 207 -31.75 -21.40 11.05
N VAL A 208 -30.67 -21.81 11.73
CA VAL A 208 -29.29 -21.45 11.38
C VAL A 208 -28.96 -21.81 9.94
N ILE A 209 -29.46 -22.94 9.44
CA ILE A 209 -29.16 -23.41 8.08
C ILE A 209 -29.70 -22.41 7.05
N LYS A 210 -30.92 -21.92 7.27
CA LYS A 210 -31.55 -20.92 6.41
C LYS A 210 -30.88 -19.56 6.55
N ASP A 211 -30.57 -19.15 7.77
CA ASP A 211 -29.88 -17.88 8.02
C ASP A 211 -28.49 -17.85 7.35
N VAL A 212 -27.76 -18.97 7.36
CA VAL A 212 -26.47 -19.10 6.66
C VAL A 212 -26.61 -18.93 5.16
N GLU A 213 -27.66 -19.49 4.56
CA GLU A 213 -27.99 -19.33 3.14
C GLU A 213 -28.30 -17.86 2.83
N ASP A 214 -29.24 -17.26 3.56
CA ASP A 214 -29.65 -15.85 3.40
C ASP A 214 -28.44 -14.90 3.56
N ILE A 215 -27.55 -15.16 4.53
CA ILE A 215 -26.32 -14.39 4.75
C ILE A 215 -25.35 -14.55 3.57
N LYS A 216 -25.15 -15.76 3.05
CA LYS A 216 -24.26 -15.97 1.90
C LYS A 216 -24.77 -15.27 0.65
N GLU A 217 -26.07 -15.37 0.36
CA GLU A 217 -26.67 -14.64 -0.75
C GLU A 217 -26.53 -13.13 -0.57
N ALA A 218 -26.79 -12.61 0.62
CA ALA A 218 -26.60 -11.20 0.93
C ALA A 218 -25.15 -10.75 0.71
N LEU A 219 -24.16 -11.56 1.13
CA LEU A 219 -22.74 -11.28 0.96
C LEU A 219 -22.33 -11.23 -0.52
N PHE A 220 -22.79 -12.18 -1.33
CA PHE A 220 -22.51 -12.17 -2.77
C PHE A 220 -23.16 -10.97 -3.45
N ASN A 221 -24.42 -10.64 -3.12
CA ASN A 221 -25.08 -9.44 -3.64
C ASN A 221 -24.35 -8.14 -3.27
N ILE A 222 -23.80 -8.06 -2.05
CA ILE A 222 -23.00 -6.92 -1.61
C ILE A 222 -21.67 -6.85 -2.38
N LEU A 223 -21.00 -7.99 -2.57
CA LEU A 223 -19.75 -8.06 -3.33
C LEU A 223 -19.96 -7.64 -4.79
N ASP A 224 -21.03 -8.08 -5.44
CA ASP A 224 -21.37 -7.71 -6.81
C ASP A 224 -21.67 -6.22 -6.93
N LYS A 225 -22.55 -5.68 -6.07
CA LYS A 225 -22.82 -4.22 -6.03
C LYS A 225 -21.55 -3.42 -5.78
N ASN A 226 -20.67 -3.89 -4.90
CA ASN A 226 -19.41 -3.21 -4.62
C ASN A 226 -18.46 -3.28 -5.81
N SER A 227 -18.41 -4.41 -6.51
CA SER A 227 -17.64 -4.57 -7.74
C SER A 227 -18.10 -3.54 -8.78
N ASP A 228 -19.40 -3.47 -9.06
CA ASP A 228 -19.98 -2.53 -10.02
C ASP A 228 -19.72 -1.07 -9.62
N ASN A 229 -19.96 -0.72 -8.36
CA ASN A 229 -19.73 0.64 -7.86
C ASN A 229 -18.25 1.04 -7.96
N ASN A 230 -17.33 0.13 -7.64
CA ASN A 230 -15.90 0.39 -7.71
C ASN A 230 -15.42 0.48 -9.16
N LEU A 231 -15.97 -0.34 -10.05
CA LEU A 231 -15.70 -0.27 -11.50
C LEU A 231 -16.19 1.05 -12.07
N GLN A 232 -17.41 1.49 -11.74
CA GLN A 232 -17.94 2.79 -12.16
C GLN A 232 -17.09 3.95 -11.67
N LYS A 233 -16.65 3.91 -10.40
CA LYS A 233 -15.71 4.91 -9.86
C LYS A 233 -14.38 4.91 -10.61
N LEU A 234 -13.83 3.74 -10.91
CA LEU A 234 -12.61 3.60 -11.70
C LEU A 234 -12.78 4.17 -13.10
N MET A 235 -13.87 3.82 -13.79
CA MET A 235 -14.18 4.37 -15.11
C MET A 235 -14.36 5.89 -15.07
N HIS A 236 -15.00 6.43 -14.04
CA HIS A 236 -15.14 7.88 -13.89
C HIS A 236 -13.78 8.57 -13.64
N MET A 237 -12.88 7.94 -12.89
CA MET A 237 -11.49 8.43 -12.72
C MET A 237 -10.73 8.41 -14.04
N LEU A 238 -10.86 7.34 -14.83
CA LEU A 238 -10.25 7.22 -16.16
C LEU A 238 -10.84 8.22 -17.16
N GLN A 239 -12.12 8.55 -17.09
CA GLN A 239 -12.74 9.59 -17.93
C GLN A 239 -12.20 10.99 -17.61
N LYS A 240 -11.82 11.25 -16.35
CA LYS A 240 -11.16 12.51 -15.98
C LYS A 240 -9.71 12.58 -16.45
N PHE A 241 -9.15 11.50 -17.00
CA PHE A 241 -7.78 11.46 -17.48
C PHE A 241 -7.53 12.39 -18.68
N ASP A 242 -8.57 12.72 -19.46
CA ASP A 242 -8.48 13.72 -20.53
C ASP A 242 -8.05 15.11 -19.99
N SER A 243 -8.40 15.43 -18.75
CA SER A 243 -7.96 16.68 -18.10
C SER A 243 -6.49 16.66 -17.65
N VAL A 244 -5.90 15.47 -17.51
CA VAL A 244 -4.47 15.29 -17.17
C VAL A 244 -3.61 15.70 -18.36
N GLY A 245 -4.00 15.34 -19.58
CA GLY A 245 -3.31 15.76 -20.81
C GLY A 245 -3.19 17.29 -20.91
N ASN A 246 -4.30 18.01 -20.66
CA ASN A 246 -4.30 19.47 -20.63
C ASN A 246 -3.37 20.05 -19.54
N THR A 247 -3.30 19.39 -18.38
CA THR A 247 -2.45 19.83 -17.27
C THR A 247 -0.96 19.64 -17.61
N ILE A 248 -0.61 18.52 -18.24
CA ILE A 248 0.76 18.26 -18.73
C ILE A 248 1.17 19.32 -19.76
N GLU A 249 0.27 19.67 -20.68
CA GLU A 249 0.53 20.68 -21.69
C GLU A 249 0.75 22.08 -21.06
N GLN A 250 -0.07 22.45 -20.07
CA GLN A 250 0.10 23.69 -19.31
C GLN A 250 1.44 23.73 -18.56
N ILE A 251 1.87 22.63 -17.95
CA ILE A 251 3.17 22.52 -17.29
C ILE A 251 4.31 22.71 -18.30
N SER A 252 4.20 22.09 -19.49
CA SER A 252 5.17 22.23 -20.57
C SER A 252 5.27 23.69 -21.05
N GLN A 253 4.14 24.35 -21.29
CA GLN A 253 4.08 25.76 -21.67
C GLN A 253 4.69 26.67 -20.60
N LEU A 254 4.43 26.39 -19.31
CA LEU A 254 5.01 27.13 -18.20
C LEU A 254 6.54 26.98 -18.15
N LYS A 255 7.07 25.75 -18.32
CA LYS A 255 8.52 25.49 -18.42
C LYS A 255 9.16 26.29 -19.56
N LEU A 256 8.54 26.28 -20.74
CA LEU A 256 9.01 27.05 -21.90
C LEU A 256 9.04 28.56 -21.60
N SER A 257 7.98 29.09 -20.99
CA SER A 257 7.89 30.51 -20.64
C SER A 257 8.97 30.95 -19.64
N LEU A 258 9.25 30.12 -18.63
CA LEU A 258 10.29 30.39 -17.63
C LEU A 258 11.68 30.37 -18.26
N ASN A 259 11.96 29.40 -19.12
CA ASN A 259 13.23 29.35 -19.86
C ASN A 259 13.41 30.59 -20.76
N HIS A 260 12.33 31.05 -21.39
CA HIS A 260 12.36 32.29 -22.17
C HIS A 260 12.66 33.53 -21.31
N TYR A 261 12.04 33.64 -20.12
CA TYR A 261 12.35 34.73 -19.18
C TYR A 261 13.79 34.67 -18.68
N ILE A 262 14.30 33.48 -18.34
CA ILE A 262 15.69 33.29 -17.91
C ILE A 262 16.66 33.73 -19.01
N ALA A 263 16.44 33.33 -20.27
CA ALA A 263 17.24 33.75 -21.40
C ALA A 263 17.19 35.28 -21.62
N SER A 264 16.03 35.89 -21.45
CA SER A 264 15.85 37.34 -21.55
C SER A 264 16.61 38.08 -20.44
N TYR A 265 16.54 37.60 -19.19
CA TYR A 265 17.32 38.16 -18.09
C TYR A 265 18.82 37.99 -18.28
N GLN A 266 19.28 36.86 -18.82
CA GLN A 266 20.69 36.65 -19.16
C GLN A 266 21.17 37.66 -20.20
N LYS A 267 20.35 37.97 -21.22
CA LYS A 267 20.68 38.98 -22.23
C LYS A 267 20.79 40.38 -21.61
N LEU A 268 19.78 40.78 -20.84
CA LEU A 268 19.78 42.07 -20.13
C LEU A 268 20.96 42.20 -19.16
N LEU A 269 21.30 41.13 -18.44
CA LEU A 269 22.43 41.14 -17.52
C LEU A 269 23.76 41.36 -18.26
N LYS A 270 23.94 40.74 -19.44
CA LYS A 270 25.13 40.96 -20.28
C LYS A 270 25.24 42.43 -20.74
N GLU A 271 24.13 43.02 -21.17
CA GLU A 271 24.07 44.43 -21.58
C GLU A 271 24.37 45.38 -20.41
N ILE A 272 23.80 45.14 -19.22
CA ILE A 272 24.11 45.99 -18.06
C ILE A 272 25.57 45.86 -17.64
N VAL A 273 26.13 44.64 -17.63
CA VAL A 273 27.54 44.44 -17.28
C VAL A 273 28.47 45.13 -18.28
N SER A 274 28.13 45.20 -19.58
CA SER A 274 28.93 45.96 -20.55
C SER A 274 28.84 47.46 -20.29
N THR A 275 27.64 48.01 -20.07
CA THR A 275 27.46 49.44 -19.76
C THR A 275 28.13 49.86 -18.45
N GLU A 276 28.13 48.99 -17.44
CA GLU A 276 28.82 49.21 -16.17
C GLU A 276 30.34 49.26 -16.38
N LYS A 277 30.90 48.34 -17.17
CA LYS A 277 32.33 48.35 -17.53
C LYS A 277 32.73 49.62 -18.28
N GLU A 278 31.92 50.07 -19.24
CA GLU A 278 32.15 51.32 -19.96
C GLU A 278 32.11 52.53 -19.02
N THR A 279 31.17 52.55 -18.07
CA THR A 279 31.03 53.65 -17.10
C THR A 279 32.19 53.67 -16.11
N VAL A 280 32.70 52.50 -15.68
CA VAL A 280 33.88 52.38 -14.82
C VAL A 280 35.13 52.86 -15.55
N LYS A 281 35.37 52.42 -16.80
CA LYS A 281 36.48 52.92 -17.61
C LYS A 281 36.42 54.43 -17.80
N ALA A 282 35.24 54.98 -18.10
CA ALA A 282 35.07 56.43 -18.23
C ALA A 282 35.33 57.20 -16.92
N LEU A 283 35.14 56.57 -15.75
CA LEU A 283 35.54 57.14 -14.46
C LEU A 283 37.05 57.10 -14.28
N GLU A 284 37.70 55.98 -14.62
CA GLU A 284 39.17 55.82 -14.57
C GLU A 284 39.87 56.85 -15.46
N ASP A 285 39.44 56.98 -16.73
CA ASP A 285 39.97 57.96 -17.69
C ASP A 285 39.80 59.42 -17.18
N LEU A 286 38.68 59.70 -16.50
CA LEU A 286 38.39 61.01 -15.91
C LEU A 286 39.31 61.30 -14.72
N GLU A 287 39.64 60.29 -13.91
CA GLU A 287 40.53 60.41 -12.76
C GLU A 287 42.00 60.57 -13.18
N GLU A 288 42.46 59.80 -14.18
CA GLU A 288 43.81 59.92 -14.76
C GLU A 288 44.04 61.31 -15.40
N SER A 289 43.07 61.80 -16.17
CA SER A 289 43.15 63.13 -16.79
C SER A 289 43.11 64.29 -15.78
N HIS A 290 42.55 64.10 -14.58
CA HIS A 290 42.60 65.11 -13.52
C HIS A 290 43.96 65.12 -12.79
N THR A 291 44.61 63.97 -12.61
CA THR A 291 45.93 63.93 -11.94
C THR A 291 47.02 64.74 -12.64
N GLU A 292 46.88 65.01 -13.94
CA GLU A 292 47.84 65.77 -14.76
C GLU A 292 47.64 67.31 -14.73
N GLY A 293 46.58 67.84 -14.11
CA GLY A 293 46.30 69.29 -14.08
C GLY A 293 45.63 69.78 -12.79
N LYS A 294 46.22 70.79 -12.12
CA LYS A 294 45.71 71.35 -10.85
C LYS A 294 44.49 72.26 -11.01
N THR A 295 43.57 72.08 -10.05
CA THR A 295 42.49 72.94 -9.49
C THR A 295 41.05 72.57 -9.86
N SER A 296 40.18 72.66 -8.85
CA SER A 296 38.81 72.14 -8.79
C SER A 296 37.92 72.70 -9.91
N ASP A 297 37.86 71.98 -11.01
CA ASP A 297 37.00 72.34 -12.11
C ASP A 297 35.57 71.88 -11.79
N VAL A 298 34.63 72.82 -11.70
CA VAL A 298 33.19 72.53 -11.45
C VAL A 298 32.67 71.50 -12.44
N ASN A 299 33.22 71.50 -13.66
CA ASN A 299 32.93 70.54 -14.72
C ASN A 299 33.38 69.11 -14.38
N TYR A 300 34.54 68.93 -13.74
CA TYR A 300 35.01 67.61 -13.30
C TYR A 300 34.07 67.03 -12.24
N VAL A 301 33.75 67.82 -11.21
CA VAL A 301 32.87 67.39 -10.11
C VAL A 301 31.49 67.01 -10.64
N HIS A 302 30.95 67.81 -11.57
CA HIS A 302 29.67 67.51 -12.21
C HIS A 302 29.71 66.23 -13.05
N ARG A 303 30.75 66.06 -13.88
CA ARG A 303 30.88 64.90 -14.76
C ARG A 303 31.14 63.60 -14.00
N LYS A 304 31.96 63.65 -12.94
CA LYS A 304 32.16 62.54 -12.00
C LYS A 304 30.85 62.14 -11.34
N ARG A 305 30.09 63.11 -10.80
CA ARG A 305 28.79 62.85 -10.18
C ARG A 305 27.80 62.17 -11.13
N VAL A 306 27.72 62.60 -12.40
CA VAL A 306 26.83 61.98 -13.39
C VAL A 306 27.22 60.53 -13.68
N LEU A 307 28.52 60.24 -13.78
CA LEU A 307 29.03 58.89 -13.99
C LEU A 307 28.81 57.99 -12.76
N ASP A 308 29.02 58.52 -11.55
CA ASP A 308 28.72 57.84 -10.29
C ASP A 308 27.22 57.53 -10.17
N GLU A 309 26.33 58.48 -10.48
CA GLU A 309 24.88 58.27 -10.49
C GLU A 309 24.47 57.19 -11.52
N LYS A 310 25.11 57.17 -12.69
CA LYS A 310 24.88 56.15 -13.73
C LYS A 310 25.39 54.77 -13.31
N LYS A 311 26.54 54.71 -12.63
CA LYS A 311 27.09 53.48 -12.06
C LYS A 311 26.17 52.92 -10.98
N ASP A 312 25.72 53.76 -10.04
CA ASP A 312 24.79 53.38 -8.98
C ASP A 312 23.43 52.93 -9.53
N HIS A 313 22.95 53.58 -10.60
CA HIS A 313 21.75 53.12 -11.30
C HIS A 313 21.96 51.73 -11.92
N SER A 314 23.09 51.52 -12.63
CA SER A 314 23.41 50.23 -13.25
C SER A 314 23.52 49.10 -12.23
N ILE A 315 24.14 49.37 -11.07
CA ILE A 315 24.23 48.40 -9.96
C ILE A 315 22.82 48.05 -9.44
N ARG A 316 21.94 49.03 -9.24
CA ARG A 316 20.56 48.79 -8.78
C ARG A 316 19.77 47.94 -9.77
N VAL A 317 19.84 48.26 -11.07
CA VAL A 317 19.12 47.48 -12.09
C VAL A 317 19.70 46.07 -12.21
N LYS A 318 21.03 45.91 -12.14
CA LYS A 318 21.71 44.60 -12.10
C LYS A 318 21.20 43.74 -10.94
N GLN A 319 21.12 44.30 -9.73
CA GLN A 319 20.60 43.60 -8.55
C GLN A 319 19.14 43.16 -8.75
N GLN A 320 18.31 44.02 -9.35
CA GLN A 320 16.92 43.69 -9.64
C GLN A 320 16.79 42.57 -10.69
N ILE A 321 17.60 42.60 -11.76
CA ILE A 321 17.65 41.53 -12.78
C ILE A 321 18.07 40.21 -12.12
N LEU A 322 19.13 40.21 -11.31
CA LEU A 322 19.60 39.01 -10.61
C LEU A 322 18.51 38.44 -9.69
N LYS A 323 17.83 39.29 -8.92
CA LYS A 323 16.72 38.86 -8.05
C LYS A 323 15.60 38.19 -8.85
N ASN A 324 15.19 38.81 -9.95
CA ASN A 324 14.12 38.29 -10.80
C ASN A 324 14.53 37.00 -11.52
N MET A 325 15.77 36.93 -12.01
CA MET A 325 16.35 35.76 -12.66
C MET A 325 16.44 34.58 -11.69
N THR A 326 16.96 34.79 -10.47
CA THR A 326 17.00 33.75 -9.43
C THR A 326 15.60 33.27 -9.06
N SER A 327 14.62 34.17 -8.98
CA SER A 327 13.22 33.77 -8.73
C SER A 327 12.67 32.90 -9.87
N ALA A 328 12.96 33.25 -11.13
CA ALA A 328 12.54 32.47 -12.29
C ALA A 328 13.22 31.09 -12.34
N ILE A 329 14.52 31.01 -12.05
CA ILE A 329 15.29 29.77 -11.95
C ILE A 329 14.70 28.87 -10.86
N ASN A 330 14.52 29.39 -9.64
CA ASN A 330 13.96 28.62 -8.54
C ASN A 330 12.55 28.08 -8.85
N LYS A 331 11.72 28.87 -9.55
CA LYS A 331 10.40 28.42 -10.01
C LYS A 331 10.53 27.31 -11.04
N CYS A 332 11.47 27.44 -11.98
CA CYS A 332 11.75 26.44 -13.01
C CYS A 332 12.18 25.12 -12.37
N ASP A 333 13.19 25.15 -11.50
CA ASP A 333 13.71 23.98 -10.77
C ASP A 333 12.61 23.29 -9.97
N ASN A 334 11.82 24.06 -9.22
CA ASN A 334 10.70 23.53 -8.45
C ASN A 334 9.64 22.84 -9.34
N ILE A 335 9.36 23.36 -10.53
CA ILE A 335 8.43 22.72 -11.48
C ILE A 335 9.03 21.41 -12.02
N TYR A 336 10.32 21.40 -12.39
CA TYR A 336 10.99 20.18 -12.86
C TYR A 336 10.98 19.08 -11.79
N LEU A 337 11.40 19.41 -10.57
CA LEU A 337 11.47 18.45 -9.46
C LEU A 337 10.09 17.93 -9.05
N LYS A 338 9.07 18.80 -9.00
CA LYS A 338 7.70 18.36 -8.69
C LYS A 338 7.12 17.50 -9.79
N ASN A 339 7.34 17.86 -11.05
CA ASN A 339 6.83 17.11 -12.19
C ASN A 339 7.47 15.72 -12.25
N ASP A 340 8.80 15.61 -12.11
CA ASP A 340 9.52 14.34 -12.08
C ASP A 340 8.99 13.41 -10.97
N LYS A 341 8.85 13.95 -9.75
CA LYS A 341 8.24 13.22 -8.64
C LYS A 341 6.83 12.70 -8.98
N CYS A 342 5.97 13.58 -9.47
CA CYS A 342 4.58 13.20 -9.80
C CYS A 342 4.51 12.18 -10.94
N ASP A 343 5.31 12.35 -12.00
CA ASP A 343 5.34 11.44 -13.14
C ASP A 343 5.79 10.03 -12.71
N PHE A 344 6.81 9.96 -11.86
CA PHE A 344 7.32 8.71 -11.29
C PHE A 344 6.28 8.00 -10.40
N GLU A 345 5.66 8.73 -9.48
CA GLU A 345 4.58 8.18 -8.62
C GLU A 345 3.39 7.69 -9.46
N ASN A 346 2.98 8.46 -10.47
CA ASN A 346 1.88 8.08 -11.35
C ASN A 346 2.20 6.81 -12.16
N ALA A 347 3.43 6.67 -12.67
CA ALA A 347 3.85 5.48 -13.41
C ALA A 347 3.76 4.21 -12.55
N ILE A 348 4.23 4.29 -11.30
CA ILE A 348 4.15 3.19 -10.33
C ILE A 348 2.69 2.82 -10.03
N LEU A 349 1.83 3.81 -9.82
CA LEU A 349 0.41 3.58 -9.55
C LEU A 349 -0.29 2.91 -10.74
N VAL A 350 -0.01 3.34 -11.96
CA VAL A 350 -0.58 2.74 -13.18
C VAL A 350 -0.10 1.29 -13.35
N ASP A 351 1.18 1.00 -13.13
CA ASP A 351 1.70 -0.37 -13.18
C ASP A 351 1.04 -1.28 -12.13
N ALA A 352 0.84 -0.79 -10.91
CA ALA A 352 0.13 -1.51 -9.86
C ALA A 352 -1.33 -1.84 -10.25
N VAL A 353 -2.04 -0.89 -10.87
CA VAL A 353 -3.40 -1.12 -11.39
C VAL A 353 -3.39 -2.19 -12.47
N ILE A 354 -2.44 -2.13 -13.42
CA ILE A 354 -2.32 -3.11 -14.51
C ILE A 354 -2.04 -4.52 -13.95
N LYS A 355 -1.14 -4.65 -12.97
CA LYS A 355 -0.83 -5.93 -12.32
C LYS A 355 -2.06 -6.55 -11.65
N ASN A 356 -2.81 -5.75 -10.87
CA ASN A 356 -4.04 -6.22 -10.22
C ASN A 356 -5.08 -6.73 -11.23
N LEU A 357 -5.23 -6.05 -12.36
CA LEU A 357 -6.17 -6.47 -13.41
C LEU A 357 -5.73 -7.78 -14.08
N LYS A 358 -4.43 -7.95 -14.34
CA LYS A 358 -3.88 -9.19 -14.91
C LYS A 358 -4.04 -10.40 -14.00
N ASP A 359 -3.99 -10.21 -12.68
CA ASP A 359 -4.18 -11.32 -11.74
C ASP A 359 -5.64 -11.79 -11.71
N ASN A 360 -6.61 -10.87 -11.82
CA ASN A 360 -8.02 -11.23 -12.03
C ASN A 360 -8.22 -12.00 -13.34
N GLU A 361 -7.55 -11.60 -14.43
CA GLU A 361 -7.65 -12.28 -15.73
C GLU A 361 -7.14 -13.74 -15.65
N LYS A 362 -6.05 -13.99 -14.92
CA LYS A 362 -5.52 -15.35 -14.71
C LYS A 362 -6.51 -16.23 -13.94
N GLU A 363 -7.25 -15.69 -12.98
CA GLU A 363 -8.28 -16.46 -12.26
C GLU A 363 -9.46 -16.81 -13.16
N ILE A 364 -9.89 -15.88 -14.03
CA ILE A 364 -10.94 -16.15 -15.02
C ILE A 364 -10.50 -17.28 -15.97
N GLN A 365 -9.27 -17.22 -16.49
CA GLN A 365 -8.73 -18.23 -17.41
C GLN A 365 -8.56 -19.61 -16.78
N LYS A 366 -8.24 -19.69 -15.47
CA LYS A 366 -8.14 -20.97 -14.74
C LYS A 366 -9.50 -21.66 -14.56
N ASN A 367 -10.59 -20.90 -14.49
CA ASN A 367 -11.92 -21.39 -14.18
C ASN A 367 -12.84 -21.59 -15.40
N SER A 368 -12.37 -21.26 -16.61
CA SER A 368 -13.12 -21.38 -17.86
C SER A 368 -12.95 -22.73 -18.60
N VAL A 369 -12.77 -23.83 -17.85
CA VAL A 369 -12.65 -25.21 -18.40
C VAL A 369 -13.94 -25.98 -18.22
#